data_AF-A0A914UVS9-F1
#
_entry.id   AF-A0A914UVS9-F1
#
_cell.length_a   1.000
_cell.length_b   1.000
_cell.length_c   1.000
_cell.angle_alpha   90.00
_cell.angle_beta   90.00
_cell.angle_gamma   90.00
#
_symmetry.space_group_name_H-M   'P 1'
#
loop_
_entity.id
_entity.type
_entity.pdbx_description
1 polymer ?
#
loop_
_entity_poly.entity_id
_entity_poly.type
_entity_poly.pdbx_seq_one_letter_code
_entity_poly.pdbx_strand_id
1 'polypeptide(L)'
;MPYSDQASVARSGSLRSQSDDEFFDATEWLSGYGSDDENEPFNTLDLKTVYEKVDTLLQSTAEADRRAAYDIMSQIAHKHSDNVEFLWRFARTCHLYATCFAKVDEEKRKKFVFEGRDNAFKALKINDHNADVYKWCAATSGVSTDFLLLKEKIEQGYAFK
;
A
#
# COMPACT_ATOMS: atom_id res chain seq x y z
N MET A 1 47.42 48.24 -18.97
CA MET A 1 45.97 48.57 -18.89
C MET A 1 45.37 48.33 -20.27
N PRO A 2 44.12 47.86 -20.38
CA PRO A 2 43.47 46.74 -19.67
C PRO A 2 42.79 45.79 -20.70
N TYR A 3 42.47 44.54 -20.39
CA TYR A 3 41.11 44.18 -20.01
C TYR A 3 41.10 42.79 -19.38
N SER A 4 40.58 42.78 -18.15
CA SER A 4 40.09 41.64 -17.39
C SER A 4 39.00 40.90 -18.16
N ASP A 5 38.94 39.57 -18.02
CA ASP A 5 37.73 38.87 -17.58
C ASP A 5 38.02 37.38 -17.35
N GLN A 6 38.31 37.02 -16.11
CA GLN A 6 38.14 35.66 -15.60
C GLN A 6 36.78 35.64 -14.88
N ALA A 7 35.77 35.05 -15.50
CA ALA A 7 34.57 34.62 -14.81
C ALA A 7 33.93 33.46 -15.60
N SER A 8 34.29 32.24 -15.25
CA SER A 8 33.67 31.02 -15.78
C SER A 8 33.39 30.05 -14.65
N VAL A 9 32.47 30.40 -13.74
CA VAL A 9 31.75 29.43 -12.91
C VAL A 9 30.43 30.05 -12.46
N ALA A 10 29.31 29.61 -13.03
CA ALA A 10 27.99 29.62 -12.36
C ALA A 10 27.06 28.66 -13.11
N ARG A 11 27.28 27.37 -12.88
CA ARG A 11 26.31 26.31 -13.19
C ARG A 11 25.31 26.28 -12.04
N SER A 12 24.16 26.92 -12.19
CA SER A 12 23.05 26.75 -11.25
C SER A 12 21.76 27.29 -11.86
N GLY A 13 20.97 26.36 -12.37
CA GLY A 13 19.58 26.56 -12.76
C GLY A 13 18.95 25.17 -12.80
N SER A 14 18.87 24.55 -11.63
CA SER A 14 18.33 23.21 -11.45
C SER A 14 16.87 23.20 -11.91
N LEU A 15 16.62 22.49 -13.00
CA LEU A 15 15.34 21.87 -13.30
C LEU A 15 14.86 21.10 -12.07
N ARG A 16 13.80 21.56 -11.42
CA ARG A 16 12.79 20.68 -10.83
C ARG A 16 11.45 21.28 -11.16
N SER A 17 10.86 20.75 -12.22
CA SER A 17 9.43 20.81 -12.47
C SER A 17 8.75 20.50 -11.14
N GLN A 18 7.97 21.43 -10.61
CA GLN A 18 6.94 21.10 -9.64
C GLN A 18 5.97 20.21 -10.41
N SER A 19 6.15 18.89 -10.25
CA SER A 19 5.04 17.97 -10.43
C SER A 19 4.03 18.39 -9.37
N ASP A 20 2.91 18.96 -9.80
CA ASP A 20 1.71 19.00 -9.00
C ASP A 20 1.32 17.54 -8.72
N ASP A 21 1.96 16.94 -7.71
CA ASP A 21 1.50 15.71 -7.09
C ASP A 21 0.24 16.12 -6.31
N GLU A 22 -0.89 16.22 -7.03
CA GLU A 22 -2.21 16.37 -6.43
C GLU A 22 -2.38 15.25 -5.41
N PHE A 23 -2.19 15.60 -4.14
CA PHE A 23 -2.28 14.68 -3.03
C PHE A 23 -3.72 14.16 -3.00
N PHE A 24 -3.90 12.91 -3.40
CA PHE A 24 -5.21 12.27 -3.41
C PHE A 24 -5.76 12.23 -1.98
N ASP A 25 -6.71 13.12 -1.68
CA ASP A 25 -7.44 13.08 -0.42
C ASP A 25 -8.52 11.99 -0.48
N ALA A 26 -8.18 10.83 0.09
CA ALA A 26 -9.09 9.70 0.17
C ALA A 26 -10.36 10.05 0.96
N THR A 27 -10.31 10.99 1.90
CA THR A 27 -11.46 11.32 2.77
C THR A 27 -12.52 12.13 2.05
N GLU A 28 -12.16 13.06 1.17
CA GLU A 28 -13.12 13.78 0.33
C GLU A 28 -13.81 12.84 -0.67
N TRP A 29 -13.06 11.91 -1.27
CA TRP A 29 -13.64 10.93 -2.19
C TRP A 29 -14.56 9.92 -1.48
N LEU A 30 -14.20 9.48 -0.27
CA LEU A 30 -15.03 8.59 0.54
C LEU A 30 -16.21 9.28 1.22
N SER A 31 -16.28 10.61 1.25
CA SER A 31 -17.37 11.36 1.89
C SER A 31 -18.76 11.03 1.29
N GLY A 32 -18.81 10.58 0.04
CA GLY A 32 -20.03 10.05 -0.60
C GLY A 32 -20.35 8.59 -0.25
N TYR A 33 -19.40 7.86 0.33
CA TYR A 33 -19.50 6.44 0.66
C TYR A 33 -20.01 6.24 2.09
N GLY A 34 -21.31 6.46 2.29
CA GLY A 34 -21.97 6.28 3.59
C GLY A 34 -22.94 7.37 3.97
N SER A 35 -23.67 7.96 3.02
CA SER A 35 -24.90 8.65 3.38
C SER A 35 -25.94 7.59 3.74
N ASP A 36 -26.33 7.55 5.01
CA ASP A 36 -27.45 6.77 5.53
C ASP A 36 -28.77 7.23 4.89
N ASP A 37 -29.02 6.83 3.64
CA ASP A 37 -30.35 6.90 3.01
C ASP A 37 -30.90 5.47 2.89
N GLU A 38 -31.70 5.12 3.89
CA GLU A 38 -32.30 3.82 4.07
C GLU A 38 -33.48 3.64 3.11
N ASN A 39 -33.20 3.30 1.85
CA ASN A 39 -34.02 2.48 0.94
C ASN A 39 -33.47 2.54 -0.50
N GLU A 40 -32.46 1.74 -0.84
CA GLU A 40 -32.21 1.26 -2.22
C GLU A 40 -31.12 0.15 -2.18
N PRO A 41 -31.01 -0.76 -3.18
CA PRO A 41 -30.00 -1.81 -3.24
C PRO A 41 -28.60 -1.23 -3.59
N PHE A 42 -28.07 -0.38 -2.71
CA PHE A 42 -26.82 0.36 -2.85
C PHE A 42 -25.78 -0.21 -1.88
N ASN A 43 -25.01 -1.20 -2.33
CA ASN A 43 -23.74 -1.54 -1.64
C ASN A 43 -22.74 -2.27 -2.56
N THR A 44 -23.21 -2.90 -3.65
CA THR A 44 -22.33 -3.63 -4.58
C THR A 44 -21.75 -2.76 -5.68
N LEU A 45 -22.44 -1.67 -6.07
CA LEU A 45 -21.99 -0.80 -7.16
C LEU A 45 -20.85 0.11 -6.71
N ASP A 46 -20.95 0.71 -5.52
CA ASP A 46 -19.89 1.57 -4.98
C ASP A 46 -18.60 0.82 -4.67
N LEU A 47 -18.68 -0.41 -4.16
CA LEU A 47 -17.51 -1.25 -3.89
C LEU A 47 -16.68 -1.52 -5.15
N LYS A 48 -17.36 -1.81 -6.26
CA LYS A 48 -16.68 -2.07 -7.52
C LYS A 48 -15.90 -0.84 -7.98
N THR A 49 -16.48 0.35 -7.84
CA THR A 49 -15.80 1.62 -8.14
C THR A 49 -14.60 1.86 -7.22
N VAL A 50 -14.72 1.53 -5.92
CA VAL A 50 -13.58 1.56 -4.99
C VAL A 50 -12.47 0.61 -5.44
N TYR A 51 -12.80 -0.62 -5.82
CA TYR A 51 -11.81 -1.60 -6.28
C TYR A 51 -11.13 -1.15 -7.58
N GLU A 52 -11.87 -0.63 -8.54
CA GLU A 52 -11.32 -0.11 -9.79
C GLU A 52 -10.38 1.07 -9.53
N LYS A 53 -10.72 1.96 -8.59
CA LYS A 53 -9.87 3.09 -8.20
C LYS A 53 -8.59 2.61 -7.52
N VAL A 54 -8.71 1.69 -6.56
CA VAL A 54 -7.56 1.07 -5.88
C VAL A 54 -6.67 0.36 -6.89
N ASP A 55 -7.23 -0.42 -7.80
CA ASP A 55 -6.47 -1.12 -8.85
C ASP A 55 -5.76 -0.14 -9.78
N THR A 56 -6.37 1.00 -10.12
CA THR A 56 -5.76 2.07 -10.91
C THR A 56 -4.58 2.70 -10.15
N LEU A 57 -4.74 2.99 -8.86
CA LEU A 57 -3.66 3.52 -8.02
C LEU A 57 -2.51 2.51 -7.87
N LEU A 58 -2.81 1.22 -7.79
CA LEU A 58 -1.81 0.16 -7.70
C LEU A 58 -1.08 -0.13 -9.03
N GLN A 59 -1.65 0.28 -10.18
CA GLN A 59 -0.95 0.21 -11.46
C GLN A 59 0.17 1.25 -11.54
N SER A 60 0.05 2.35 -10.82
CA SER A 60 1.10 3.35 -10.70
C SER A 60 2.28 2.83 -9.87
N THR A 61 3.49 3.26 -10.24
CA THR A 61 4.70 2.93 -9.48
C THR A 61 4.99 3.95 -8.38
N ALA A 62 4.17 5.00 -8.24
CA ALA A 62 4.34 6.03 -7.23
C ALA A 62 4.03 5.52 -5.81
N GLU A 63 4.85 5.94 -4.85
CA GLU A 63 4.65 5.58 -3.43
C GLU A 63 3.41 6.27 -2.83
N ALA A 64 3.12 7.50 -3.28
CA ALA A 64 1.93 8.25 -2.88
C ALA A 64 0.63 7.51 -3.25
N ASP A 65 0.56 6.96 -4.47
CA ASP A 65 -0.61 6.20 -4.94
C ASP A 65 -0.80 4.90 -4.17
N ARG A 66 0.29 4.18 -3.87
CA ARG A 66 0.22 2.96 -3.05
C ARG A 66 -0.21 3.26 -1.61
N ARG A 67 0.20 4.41 -1.07
CA ARG A 67 -0.26 4.89 0.24
C ARG A 67 -1.75 5.25 0.21
N ALA A 68 -2.19 5.99 -0.81
CA ALA A 68 -3.60 6.34 -0.99
C ALA A 68 -4.47 5.08 -1.13
N ALA A 69 -4.04 4.11 -1.92
CA ALA A 69 -4.72 2.83 -2.07
C ALA A 69 -4.88 2.08 -0.73
N TYR A 70 -3.83 2.09 0.10
CA TYR A 70 -3.89 1.51 1.44
C TYR A 70 -4.87 2.27 2.35
N ASP A 71 -4.85 3.60 2.32
CA ASP A 71 -5.71 4.44 3.15
C ASP A 71 -7.20 4.22 2.82
N ILE A 72 -7.57 4.24 1.54
CA ILE A 72 -8.93 3.94 1.07
C ILE A 72 -9.37 2.58 1.60
N MET A 73 -8.55 1.54 1.41
CA MET A 73 -8.91 0.19 1.83
C MET A 73 -8.99 0.07 3.35
N SER A 74 -8.15 0.78 4.11
CA SER A 74 -8.21 0.80 5.57
C SER A 74 -9.49 1.45 6.08
N GLN A 75 -9.95 2.53 5.45
CA GLN A 75 -11.21 3.19 5.79
C GLN A 75 -12.43 2.27 5.56
N ILE A 76 -12.45 1.50 4.46
CA ILE A 76 -13.54 0.54 4.18
C ILE A 76 -13.37 -0.81 4.88
N ALA A 77 -12.20 -1.11 5.47
CA ALA A 77 -11.91 -2.37 6.16
C ALA A 77 -12.88 -2.65 7.31
N HIS A 78 -13.31 -1.60 8.02
CA HIS A 78 -14.27 -1.73 9.12
C HIS A 78 -15.66 -2.20 8.67
N LYS A 79 -16.05 -1.90 7.43
CA LYS A 79 -17.37 -2.24 6.89
C LYS A 79 -17.38 -3.56 6.12
N HIS A 80 -16.24 -3.97 5.57
CA HIS A 80 -16.14 -5.08 4.60
C HIS A 80 -15.15 -6.18 5.01
N SER A 81 -14.86 -6.33 6.32
CA SER A 81 -13.92 -7.32 6.86
C SER A 81 -14.27 -8.77 6.54
N ASP A 82 -15.52 -9.05 6.18
CA ASP A 82 -16.04 -10.40 5.96
C ASP A 82 -16.11 -10.76 4.46
N ASN A 83 -15.83 -9.80 3.57
CA ASN A 83 -15.84 -10.05 2.13
C ASN A 83 -14.48 -10.57 1.66
N VAL A 84 -14.48 -11.78 1.10
CA VAL A 84 -13.30 -12.45 0.52
C VAL A 84 -12.62 -11.56 -0.51
N GLU A 85 -13.40 -10.90 -1.36
CA GLU A 85 -12.91 -10.03 -2.43
C GLU A 85 -12.19 -8.80 -1.92
N PHE A 86 -12.68 -8.26 -0.80
CA PHE A 86 -12.05 -7.16 -0.11
C PHE A 86 -10.72 -7.60 0.54
N LEU A 87 -10.74 -8.73 1.24
CA LEU A 87 -9.59 -9.21 2.02
C LEU A 87 -8.36 -9.51 1.15
N TRP A 88 -8.52 -10.16 -0.01
CA TRP A 88 -7.36 -10.43 -0.88
C TRP A 88 -6.85 -9.16 -1.57
N ARG A 89 -7.73 -8.22 -1.91
CA ARG A 89 -7.35 -6.91 -2.45
C ARG A 89 -6.60 -6.10 -1.38
N PHE A 90 -7.03 -6.17 -0.13
CA PHE A 90 -6.34 -5.53 0.98
C PHE A 90 -4.95 -6.15 1.22
N ALA A 91 -4.86 -7.48 1.16
CA ALA A 91 -3.57 -8.17 1.23
C ALA A 91 -2.62 -7.73 0.12
N ARG A 92 -3.12 -7.57 -1.11
CA ARG A 92 -2.37 -7.05 -2.25
C ARG A 92 -1.90 -5.61 -2.03
N THR A 93 -2.77 -4.69 -1.57
CA THR A 93 -2.38 -3.31 -1.26
C THR A 93 -1.30 -3.27 -0.20
N CYS A 94 -1.46 -4.05 0.89
CA CYS A 94 -0.45 -4.13 1.95
C CYS A 94 0.89 -4.66 1.44
N HIS A 95 0.87 -5.68 0.56
CA HIS A 95 2.08 -6.22 -0.05
C HIS A 95 2.80 -5.17 -0.90
N LEU A 96 2.08 -4.50 -1.81
CA LEU A 96 2.65 -3.46 -2.66
C LEU A 96 3.11 -2.25 -1.85
N TYR A 97 2.36 -1.84 -0.83
CA TYR A 97 2.76 -0.77 0.07
C TYR A 97 4.02 -1.14 0.84
N ALA A 98 4.14 -2.41 1.30
CA ALA A 98 5.36 -2.91 1.93
C ALA A 98 6.59 -2.82 1.01
N THR A 99 6.43 -2.99 -0.31
CA THR A 99 7.55 -2.84 -1.25
C THR A 99 8.08 -1.40 -1.39
N CYS A 100 7.31 -0.39 -0.95
CA CYS A 100 7.77 1.00 -0.92
C CYS A 100 8.79 1.25 0.20
N PHE A 101 8.74 0.45 1.27
CA PHE A 101 9.62 0.67 2.41
C PHE A 101 11.01 0.11 2.12
N ALA A 102 12.02 0.97 2.25
CA ALA A 102 13.41 0.58 2.17
C ALA A 102 13.80 -0.34 3.35
N LYS A 103 14.95 -1.02 3.23
CA LYS A 103 15.50 -1.90 4.29
C LYS A 103 15.71 -1.20 5.63
N VAL A 104 15.83 0.13 5.66
CA VAL A 104 15.95 0.92 6.90
C VAL A 104 14.66 0.93 7.73
N ASP A 105 13.50 0.76 7.10
CA ASP A 105 12.17 0.72 7.74
C ASP A 105 11.65 -0.73 7.84
N GLU A 106 12.55 -1.68 8.07
CA GLU A 106 12.24 -3.11 8.06
C GLU A 106 11.14 -3.50 9.06
N GLU A 107 11.09 -2.86 10.23
CA GLU A 107 10.01 -3.10 11.20
C GLU A 107 8.63 -2.65 10.68
N LYS A 108 8.55 -1.50 10.00
CA LYS A 108 7.30 -1.03 9.41
C LYS A 108 6.89 -1.91 8.25
N ARG A 109 7.84 -2.23 7.36
CA ARG A 109 7.66 -3.17 6.26
C ARG A 109 7.11 -4.50 6.76
N LYS A 110 7.69 -5.03 7.85
CA LYS A 110 7.25 -6.26 8.51
C LYS A 110 5.80 -6.14 8.95
N LYS A 111 5.41 -5.06 9.66
CA LYS A 111 4.02 -4.87 10.10
C LYS A 111 3.03 -4.99 8.95
N PHE A 112 3.26 -4.28 7.84
CA PHE A 112 2.36 -4.34 6.67
C PHE A 112 2.35 -5.71 5.99
N VAL A 113 3.50 -6.39 5.91
CA VAL A 113 3.57 -7.75 5.35
C VAL A 113 2.78 -8.74 6.20
N PHE A 114 2.90 -8.69 7.52
CA PHE A 114 2.15 -9.56 8.43
C PHE A 114 0.66 -9.23 8.41
N GLU A 115 0.29 -7.95 8.36
CA GLU A 115 -1.10 -7.52 8.24
C GLU A 115 -1.73 -8.01 6.92
N GLY A 116 -1.03 -7.85 5.80
CA GLY A 116 -1.48 -8.36 4.51
C GLY A 116 -1.63 -9.89 4.51
N ARG A 117 -0.68 -10.60 5.13
CA ARG A 117 -0.74 -12.05 5.32
C ARG A 117 -1.97 -12.45 6.13
N ASP A 118 -2.19 -11.85 7.30
CA ASP A 118 -3.31 -12.22 8.17
C ASP A 118 -4.65 -12.05 7.45
N ASN A 119 -4.81 -10.98 6.66
CA ASN A 119 -6.00 -10.76 5.86
C ASN A 119 -6.16 -11.77 4.70
N ALA A 120 -5.07 -12.14 4.02
CA ALA A 120 -5.11 -13.19 3.00
C ALA A 120 -5.50 -14.56 3.60
N PHE A 121 -4.96 -14.91 4.76
CA PHE A 121 -5.29 -16.16 5.46
C PHE A 121 -6.73 -16.15 5.99
N LYS A 122 -7.25 -15.00 6.44
CA LYS A 122 -8.68 -14.86 6.76
C LYS A 122 -9.55 -15.11 5.53
N ALA A 123 -9.20 -14.53 4.38
CA ALA A 123 -9.92 -14.74 3.13
C ALA A 123 -9.95 -16.22 2.73
N LEU A 124 -8.81 -16.91 2.88
CA LEU A 124 -8.68 -18.32 2.56
C LEU A 124 -9.57 -19.20 3.45
N LYS A 125 -9.70 -18.86 4.73
CA LYS A 125 -10.60 -19.57 5.66
C LYS A 125 -12.08 -19.38 5.33
N ILE A 126 -12.45 -18.22 4.78
CA ILE A 126 -13.84 -17.92 4.41
C ILE A 126 -14.19 -18.59 3.08
N ASN A 127 -13.32 -18.47 2.07
CA ASN A 127 -13.53 -19.07 0.77
C ASN A 127 -12.19 -19.53 0.18
N ASP A 128 -12.00 -20.84 0.27
CA ASP A 128 -10.84 -21.53 -0.25
C ASP A 128 -10.89 -21.64 -1.79
N HIS A 129 -12.05 -21.50 -2.45
CA HIS A 129 -12.15 -21.74 -3.90
C HIS A 129 -11.72 -20.56 -4.78
N ASN A 130 -11.21 -19.46 -4.21
CA ASN A 130 -10.82 -18.29 -4.98
C ASN A 130 -9.32 -18.30 -5.35
N ALA A 131 -9.03 -18.36 -6.65
CA ALA A 131 -7.67 -18.37 -7.18
C ALA A 131 -6.85 -17.13 -6.79
N ASP A 132 -7.48 -15.96 -6.69
CA ASP A 132 -6.80 -14.72 -6.30
C ASP A 132 -6.38 -14.75 -4.83
N VAL A 133 -7.21 -15.32 -3.96
CA VAL A 133 -6.89 -15.50 -2.53
C VAL A 133 -5.65 -16.38 -2.39
N TYR A 134 -5.62 -17.51 -3.07
CA TYR A 134 -4.46 -18.41 -3.07
C TYR A 134 -3.19 -17.72 -3.57
N LYS A 135 -3.29 -16.98 -4.68
CA LYS A 135 -2.18 -16.22 -5.26
C LYS A 135 -1.60 -15.22 -4.26
N TRP A 136 -2.45 -14.40 -3.63
CA TRP A 136 -1.99 -13.40 -2.67
C TRP A 136 -1.57 -13.99 -1.33
N CYS A 137 -2.16 -15.11 -0.92
CA CYS A 137 -1.70 -15.88 0.24
C CYS A 137 -0.28 -16.43 0.01
N ALA A 138 0.00 -17.00 -1.16
CA ALA A 138 1.34 -17.47 -1.52
C ALA A 138 2.35 -16.31 -1.60
N ALA A 139 1.97 -15.19 -2.24
CA ALA A 139 2.83 -14.01 -2.37
C ALA A 139 3.17 -13.40 -1.01
N THR A 140 2.17 -13.16 -0.15
CA THR A 140 2.36 -12.62 1.21
C THR A 140 3.09 -13.60 2.12
N SER A 141 2.87 -14.91 1.97
CA SER A 141 3.63 -15.92 2.70
C SER A 141 5.12 -15.86 2.32
N GLY A 142 5.46 -15.76 1.03
CA GLY A 142 6.85 -15.69 0.56
C GLY A 142 7.61 -14.48 1.09
N VAL A 143 7.00 -13.29 1.09
CA VAL A 143 7.66 -12.12 1.70
C VAL A 143 7.70 -12.23 3.23
N SER A 144 6.71 -12.84 3.88
CA SER A 144 6.69 -12.97 5.34
C SER A 144 7.79 -13.90 5.88
N THR A 145 8.17 -14.93 5.11
CA THR A 145 9.24 -15.87 5.49
C THR A 145 10.60 -15.19 5.61
N ASP A 146 10.87 -14.16 4.79
CA ASP A 146 12.11 -13.39 4.86
C ASP A 146 12.28 -12.68 6.22
N PHE A 147 11.18 -12.25 6.85
CA PHE A 147 11.20 -11.59 8.16
C PHE A 147 11.18 -12.56 9.34
N LEU A 148 10.65 -13.78 9.14
CA LEU A 148 10.66 -14.83 10.15
C LEU A 148 12.09 -15.35 10.38
N LEU A 149 12.87 -15.49 9.30
CA LEU A 149 14.28 -15.92 9.37
C LEU A 149 15.22 -14.84 9.94
N LEU A 150 14.85 -13.55 9.84
CA LEU A 150 15.68 -12.46 10.35
C LEU A 150 15.50 -12.19 11.86
N LYS A 151 14.30 -12.45 12.41
CA LYS A 151 14.03 -12.25 13.84
C LYS A 151 14.91 -13.15 14.72
N GLU A 152 15.07 -14.42 14.34
CA GLU A 152 15.95 -15.36 15.04
C GLU A 152 17.44 -14.93 14.96
N LYS A 153 17.84 -14.28 13.86
CA LYS A 153 19.20 -13.75 13.69
C LYS A 153 19.50 -12.52 14.56
N ILE A 154 18.52 -11.64 14.78
CA ILE A 154 18.69 -10.42 15.61
C ILE A 154 18.61 -10.76 17.10
N GLU A 155 17.70 -11.64 17.52
CA GLU A 155 17.61 -12.10 18.93
C GLU A 155 18.87 -12.88 19.36
N GLN A 156 19.48 -13.69 18.47
CA GLN A 156 20.75 -14.37 18.79
C GLN A 156 21.96 -13.43 18.87
N GLY A 157 21.93 -12.27 18.21
CA GLY A 157 22.97 -11.25 18.34
C GLY A 157 22.98 -10.56 19.71
N TYR A 158 21.83 -10.47 20.39
CA TYR A 158 21.71 -9.90 21.74
C TYR A 158 22.04 -10.92 22.85
N ALA A 159 22.01 -12.22 22.52
CA ALA A 159 22.41 -13.30 23.43
C ALA A 159 23.93 -13.49 23.51
N PHE A 160 24.71 -12.86 22.62
CA PHE A 160 26.16 -12.71 22.75
C PHE A 160 26.49 -11.40 23.48
N LYS A 161 26.17 -11.32 24.77
CA LYS A 161 26.81 -10.36 25.67
C LYS A 161 27.21 -11.02 26.97
#